data_AF-A0A4P7C497-F1
#
_entry.id   AF-A0A4P7C497-F1
#
_cell.length_a   1.000
_cell.length_b   1.000
_cell.length_c   1.000
_cell.angle_alpha   90.00
_cell.angle_beta   90.00
_cell.angle_gamma   90.00
#
_symmetry.space_group_name_H-M   'P 1'
#
loop_
_entity.id
_entity.type
_entity.pdbx_description
1 polymer ?
#
loop_
_entity_poly.entity_id
_entity_poly.type
_entity_poly.pdbx_seq_one_letter_code
_entity_poly.pdbx_strand_id
1 'polypeptide(L)'
;MLFQPYPPSSSPGPAWASCLGAVAIVLGVLLAAIHGNEWMKQGVIVQATPASGVVPAAECPEDELEEERLSLAECKQMVANVQNFILSAPDWFFSFQMALACVGTIIAFVSIILGVALVHYRRWAPTAAVLVFAALAIIDVVDFIAVVNTGPILRSMYLWDILLWFFIHLVMTVGAIVGRQSQIQSSRQSYR
;
A
#
# COMPACT_ATOMS: atom_id res chain seq x y z
N MET A 1 -26.01 -6.60 -51.27
CA MET A 1 -25.71 -6.17 -49.88
C MET A 1 -25.24 -7.39 -49.12
N LEU A 2 -23.95 -7.48 -48.81
CA LEU A 2 -23.36 -8.58 -48.05
C LEU A 2 -23.51 -8.25 -46.56
N PHE A 3 -24.30 -9.05 -45.83
CA PHE A 3 -24.33 -9.05 -44.37
C PHE A 3 -22.99 -9.60 -43.88
N GLN A 4 -22.13 -8.74 -43.32
CA GLN A 4 -21.03 -9.20 -42.48
C GLN A 4 -21.60 -9.66 -41.13
N PRO A 5 -21.31 -10.89 -40.66
CA PRO A 5 -21.62 -11.28 -39.29
C PRO A 5 -20.82 -10.38 -38.34
N TYR A 6 -21.48 -9.83 -37.32
CA TYR A 6 -20.79 -9.24 -36.18
C TYR A 6 -19.71 -10.23 -35.69
N PRO A 7 -18.49 -9.78 -35.38
CA PRO A 7 -17.50 -10.67 -34.78
C PRO A 7 -18.08 -11.23 -33.47
N PRO A 8 -17.86 -12.52 -33.16
CA PRO A 8 -18.36 -13.10 -31.93
C PRO A 8 -17.86 -12.27 -30.75
N SER A 9 -18.78 -11.80 -29.92
CA SER A 9 -18.44 -11.17 -28.65
C SER A 9 -17.52 -12.12 -27.89
N SER A 10 -16.33 -11.67 -27.54
CA SER A 10 -15.42 -12.41 -26.68
C SER A 10 -16.21 -12.80 -25.43
N SER A 11 -16.35 -14.11 -25.18
CA SER A 11 -17.02 -14.60 -23.97
C SER A 11 -16.44 -13.85 -22.76
N PRO A 12 -17.29 -13.15 -21.97
CA PRO A 12 -16.78 -12.40 -20.84
C PRO A 12 -16.03 -13.37 -19.92
N GLY A 13 -14.83 -12.96 -19.50
CA GLY A 13 -14.05 -13.73 -18.52
C GLY A 13 -14.87 -14.00 -17.26
N PRO A 14 -14.45 -14.95 -16.41
CA PRO A 14 -15.18 -15.30 -15.21
C PRO A 14 -15.32 -14.08 -14.30
N ALA A 15 -16.55 -13.86 -13.80
CA ALA A 15 -16.91 -12.65 -13.04
C ALA A 15 -15.99 -12.39 -11.83
N TRP A 16 -15.51 -13.45 -11.16
CA TRP A 16 -14.58 -13.31 -10.04
C TRP A 16 -13.30 -12.56 -10.43
N ALA A 17 -12.78 -12.78 -11.65
CA ALA A 17 -11.54 -12.16 -12.10
C ALA A 17 -11.75 -10.68 -12.42
N SER A 18 -12.88 -10.33 -13.03
CA SER A 18 -13.23 -8.94 -13.28
C SER A 18 -13.46 -8.16 -11.97
N CYS A 19 -14.17 -8.74 -11.01
CA CYS A 19 -14.38 -8.13 -9.70
C CYS A 19 -13.06 -7.94 -8.93
N LEU A 20 -12.26 -9.00 -8.84
CA LEU A 20 -10.97 -8.95 -8.15
C LEU A 20 -10.00 -7.98 -8.86
N GLY A 21 -10.03 -7.93 -10.19
CA GLY A 21 -9.23 -7.01 -10.98
C GLY A 21 -9.60 -5.54 -10.73
N ALA A 22 -10.89 -5.22 -10.68
CA ALA A 22 -11.36 -3.87 -10.35
C ALA A 22 -10.95 -3.46 -8.92
N VAL A 23 -11.11 -4.36 -7.94
CA VAL A 23 -10.67 -4.13 -6.56
C VAL A 23 -9.16 -3.90 -6.50
N ALA A 24 -8.36 -4.70 -7.22
CA ALA A 24 -6.91 -4.56 -7.27
C ALA A 24 -6.45 -3.21 -7.87
N ILE A 25 -7.16 -2.68 -8.87
CA ILE A 25 -6.88 -1.35 -9.43
C ILE A 25 -7.13 -0.27 -8.38
N VAL A 26 -8.32 -0.26 -7.77
CA VAL A 26 -8.72 0.78 -6.81
C VAL A 26 -7.80 0.76 -5.59
N LEU A 27 -7.59 -0.41 -5.00
CA LEU A 27 -6.73 -0.57 -3.84
C LEU A 27 -5.26 -0.35 -4.20
N GLY A 28 -4.81 -0.72 -5.39
CA GLY A 28 -3.46 -0.43 -5.86
C GLY A 28 -3.19 1.08 -5.96
N VAL A 29 -4.14 1.87 -6.46
CA VAL A 29 -4.02 3.34 -6.49
C VAL A 29 -3.98 3.91 -5.07
N LEU A 30 -4.87 3.45 -4.18
CA LEU A 30 -4.90 3.88 -2.79
C LEU A 30 -3.59 3.54 -2.07
N LEU A 31 -3.08 2.33 -2.25
CA LEU A 31 -1.84 1.86 -1.64
C LEU A 31 -0.62 2.63 -2.17
N ALA A 32 -0.58 2.94 -3.47
CA ALA A 32 0.47 3.78 -4.05
C ALA A 32 0.46 5.20 -3.45
N ALA A 33 -0.72 5.77 -3.19
CA ALA A 33 -0.84 7.07 -2.52
C ALA A 33 -0.37 7.01 -1.06
N ILE A 34 -0.75 5.97 -0.31
CA ILE A 34 -0.33 5.76 1.08
C ILE A 34 1.18 5.60 1.18
N HIS A 35 1.77 4.68 0.40
CA HIS A 35 3.22 4.48 0.43
C HIS A 35 3.98 5.67 -0.15
N GLY A 36 3.45 6.37 -1.16
CA GLY A 36 4.05 7.61 -1.66
C GLY A 36 4.11 8.71 -0.60
N ASN A 37 3.02 8.89 0.15
CA ASN A 37 2.98 9.84 1.28
C ASN A 37 3.93 9.42 2.40
N GLU A 38 3.99 8.12 2.71
CA GLU A 38 4.93 7.58 3.70
C GLU A 38 6.37 7.86 3.29
N TRP A 39 6.71 7.58 2.04
CA TRP A 39 8.04 7.81 1.49
C TRP A 39 8.45 9.28 1.59
N MET A 40 7.55 10.20 1.24
CA MET A 40 7.78 11.64 1.37
C MET A 40 7.92 12.09 2.83
N LYS A 41 7.03 11.61 3.72
CA LYS A 41 7.10 11.90 5.16
C LYS A 41 8.44 11.48 5.74
N GLN A 42 8.89 10.25 5.46
CA GLN A 42 10.18 9.76 5.95
C GLN A 42 11.35 10.55 5.36
N GLY A 43 11.28 10.94 4.09
CA GLY A 43 12.29 11.81 3.46
C GLY A 43 12.45 13.16 4.17
N VAL A 44 11.34 13.82 4.51
CA VAL A 44 11.36 15.10 5.24
C VAL A 44 11.88 14.92 6.66
N ILE A 45 11.39 13.91 7.39
CA ILE A 45 11.79 13.68 8.79
C ILE A 45 13.28 13.35 8.89
N VAL A 46 13.81 12.49 8.01
CA VAL A 46 15.24 12.15 8.00
C VAL A 46 16.10 13.37 7.71
N GLN A 47 15.68 14.26 6.81
CA GLN A 47 16.41 15.50 6.51
C GLN A 47 16.35 16.52 7.67
N ALA A 48 15.23 16.58 8.39
CA ALA A 48 15.03 17.49 9.50
C ALA A 48 15.59 16.98 10.84
N THR A 49 15.90 15.69 10.95
CA THR A 49 16.43 15.09 12.19
C THR A 49 17.95 15.32 12.26
N PRO A 50 18.48 16.00 13.30
CA PRO A 50 19.91 16.20 13.45
C PRO A 50 20.64 14.87 13.63
N ALA A 51 21.86 14.77 13.07
CA ALA A 51 22.71 13.59 13.23
C ALA A 51 23.09 13.30 14.70
N SER A 52 23.00 14.31 15.58
CA SER A 52 23.20 14.16 17.02
C SER A 52 22.05 13.42 17.74
N GLY A 53 20.89 13.24 17.08
CA GLY A 53 19.66 12.71 17.69
C GLY A 53 19.00 13.65 18.70
N VAL A 54 19.63 14.80 19.00
CA VAL A 54 19.10 15.82 19.90
C VAL A 54 18.22 16.76 19.07
N VAL A 55 16.91 16.59 19.18
CA VAL A 55 15.97 17.46 18.48
C VAL A 55 15.93 18.82 19.21
N PRO A 56 16.26 19.93 18.53
CA PRO A 56 16.25 21.25 19.15
C PRO A 56 14.84 21.63 19.60
N ALA A 57 14.75 22.59 20.53
CA ALA A 57 13.47 23.14 20.97
C ALA A 57 12.68 23.71 19.78
N ALA A 58 11.36 23.80 19.93
CA ALA A 58 10.51 24.38 18.89
C ALA A 58 10.89 25.84 18.62
N GLU A 59 11.46 26.07 17.44
CA GLU A 59 11.65 27.39 16.86
C GLU A 59 10.36 27.71 16.10
N CYS A 60 9.61 28.72 16.57
CA CYS A 60 8.37 29.21 15.94
C CYS A 60 8.55 30.69 15.60
N PRO A 61 9.20 31.02 14.47
CA PRO A 61 9.42 32.40 14.04
C PRO A 61 8.09 33.12 13.79
N GLU A 62 7.99 34.39 14.20
CA GLU A 62 6.74 35.17 14.09
C GLU A 62 6.31 35.38 12.62
N ASP A 63 7.26 35.44 11.69
CA ASP A 63 7.00 35.53 10.26
C ASP A 63 6.37 34.26 9.68
N GLU A 64 6.80 33.07 10.11
CA GLU A 64 6.17 31.80 9.71
C GLU A 64 4.77 31.63 10.34
N LEU A 65 4.58 32.12 11.57
CA LEU A 65 3.27 32.11 12.23
C LEU A 65 2.25 32.97 11.46
N GLU A 66 2.66 34.13 10.98
CA GLU A 66 1.82 35.01 10.15
C GLU A 66 1.54 34.40 8.77
N GLU A 67 2.55 33.82 8.13
CA GLU A 67 2.43 33.19 6.80
C GLU A 67 1.52 31.94 6.82
N GLU A 68 1.72 31.04 7.77
CA GLU A 68 0.92 29.80 7.91
C GLU A 68 -0.40 30.01 8.65
N ARG A 69 -0.64 31.22 9.19
CA ARG A 69 -1.81 31.59 10.00
C ARG A 69 -1.98 30.70 11.23
N LEU A 70 -0.88 30.40 11.90
CA LEU A 70 -0.83 29.57 13.10
C LEU A 70 -0.69 30.43 14.35
N SER A 71 -1.32 30.02 15.45
CA SER A 71 -0.97 30.54 16.76
C SER A 71 0.34 29.93 17.26
N LEU A 72 1.05 30.64 18.15
CA LEU A 72 2.26 30.13 18.79
C LEU A 72 2.03 28.79 19.51
N ALA A 73 0.83 28.58 20.08
CA ALA A 73 0.49 27.33 20.76
C ALA A 73 0.35 26.16 19.77
N GLU A 74 -0.27 26.40 18.61
CA GLU A 74 -0.41 25.40 17.54
C GLU A 74 0.95 25.01 16.98
N CYS A 75 1.82 25.99 16.68
CA CYS A 75 3.18 25.71 16.21
C CYS A 75 3.96 24.84 17.22
N LYS A 76 3.96 25.21 18.50
CA LYS A 76 4.63 24.41 19.54
C LYS A 76 4.08 22.99 19.64
N GLN A 77 2.77 22.81 19.47
CA GLN A 77 2.15 21.48 19.48
C GLN A 77 2.57 20.66 18.24
N MET A 78 2.62 21.27 17.06
CA MET A 78 3.05 20.59 15.83
C MET A 78 4.50 20.13 15.91
N VAL A 79 5.40 21.00 16.39
CA VAL A 79 6.81 20.63 16.60
C VAL A 79 6.95 19.55 17.67
N ALA A 80 6.22 19.66 18.78
CA ALA A 80 6.22 18.62 19.82
C ALA A 80 5.73 17.26 19.28
N ASN A 81 4.74 17.25 18.38
CA ASN A 81 4.28 16.02 17.74
C ASN A 81 5.38 15.37 16.88
N VAL A 82 6.12 16.17 16.10
CA VAL A 82 7.24 15.68 15.28
C VAL A 82 8.38 15.19 16.16
N GLN A 83 8.73 15.92 17.22
CA GLN A 83 9.75 15.50 18.20
C GLN A 83 9.38 14.17 18.85
N ASN A 84 8.13 14.02 19.29
CA ASN A 84 7.64 12.78 19.89
C ASN A 84 7.68 11.61 18.90
N PHE A 85 7.41 11.86 17.62
CA PHE A 85 7.58 10.87 16.56
C PHE A 85 9.04 10.42 16.43
N ILE A 86 9.97 11.39 16.36
CA ILE A 86 11.41 11.14 16.23
C ILE A 86 11.92 10.33 17.42
N LEU A 87 11.62 10.77 18.65
CA LEU A 87 12.08 10.13 19.89
C LEU A 87 11.46 8.75 20.14
N SER A 88 10.33 8.44 19.50
CA SER A 88 9.70 7.12 19.60
C SER A 88 10.29 6.10 18.63
N ALA A 89 11.07 6.55 17.63
CA ALA A 89 11.62 5.70 16.59
C ALA A 89 13.03 5.20 16.95
N PRO A 90 13.30 3.90 16.80
CA PRO A 90 14.68 3.41 16.71
C PRO A 90 15.39 3.99 15.48
N ASP A 91 16.71 4.20 15.55
CA ASP A 91 17.51 4.81 14.46
C ASP A 91 17.38 4.10 13.10
N TRP A 92 17.14 2.78 13.09
CA TRP A 92 16.96 1.99 11.88
C TRP A 92 15.57 2.15 11.23
N PHE A 93 14.57 2.62 11.99
CA PHE A 93 13.17 2.58 11.58
C PHE A 93 12.89 3.44 10.36
N PHE A 94 13.43 4.66 10.29
CA PHE A 94 13.17 5.56 9.16
C PHE A 94 13.72 5.03 7.83
N SER A 95 14.95 4.53 7.84
CA SER A 95 15.57 3.97 6.63
C SER A 95 14.83 2.70 6.18
N PHE A 96 14.43 1.87 7.15
CA PHE A 96 13.63 0.68 6.89
C PHE A 96 12.28 1.02 6.27
N GLN A 97 11.56 1.99 6.86
CA GLN A 97 10.24 2.38 6.39
C GLN A 97 10.26 3.10 5.06
N MET A 98 11.30 3.90 4.80
CA MET A 98 11.53 4.50 3.50
C MET A 98 11.77 3.43 2.41
N ALA A 99 12.54 2.37 2.71
CA ALA A 99 12.78 1.28 1.79
C ALA A 99 11.49 0.47 1.52
N LEU A 100 10.74 0.12 2.56
CA LEU A 100 9.47 -0.59 2.42
C LEU A 100 8.42 0.23 1.68
N ALA A 101 8.30 1.53 1.96
CA ALA A 101 7.39 2.41 1.23
C ALA A 101 7.74 2.47 -0.27
N CYS A 102 9.04 2.51 -0.62
CA CYS A 102 9.47 2.44 -2.02
C CYS A 102 9.08 1.11 -2.68
N VAL A 103 9.38 -0.02 -2.03
CA VAL A 103 9.04 -1.35 -2.53
C VAL A 103 7.53 -1.53 -2.66
N GLY A 104 6.77 -1.13 -1.63
CA GLY A 104 5.31 -1.16 -1.61
C GLY A 104 4.70 -0.33 -2.72
N THR A 105 5.24 0.87 -3.00
CA THR A 105 4.82 1.71 -4.13
C THR A 105 5.01 1.00 -5.46
N ILE A 106 6.16 0.37 -5.69
CA ILE A 106 6.44 -0.39 -6.91
C ILE A 106 5.44 -1.55 -7.07
N ILE A 107 5.22 -2.33 -6.01
CA ILE A 107 4.31 -3.48 -6.05
C ILE A 107 2.85 -3.02 -6.20
N ALA A 108 2.47 -1.87 -5.64
CA ALA A 108 1.16 -1.27 -5.85
C ALA A 108 0.91 -0.95 -7.34
N PHE A 109 1.90 -0.37 -8.04
CA PHE A 109 1.81 -0.19 -9.49
C PHE A 109 1.68 -1.51 -10.26
N VAL A 110 2.44 -2.53 -9.86
CA VAL A 110 2.31 -3.89 -10.45
C VAL A 110 0.90 -4.44 -10.20
N SER A 111 0.32 -4.22 -9.02
CA SER A 111 -1.06 -4.62 -8.68
C SER A 111 -2.10 -3.95 -9.60
N ILE A 112 -1.92 -2.68 -9.94
CA ILE A 112 -2.80 -1.97 -10.89
C ILE A 112 -2.75 -2.63 -12.28
N ILE A 113 -1.54 -2.89 -12.79
CA ILE A 113 -1.34 -3.56 -14.09
C ILE A 113 -1.96 -4.95 -14.08
N LEU A 114 -1.78 -5.70 -12.99
CA LEU A 114 -2.41 -7.01 -12.80
C LEU A 114 -3.93 -6.93 -12.75
N GLY A 115 -4.48 -5.90 -12.12
CA GLY A 115 -5.91 -5.67 -12.08
C GLY A 115 -6.49 -5.49 -13.48
N VAL A 116 -5.86 -4.69 -14.34
CA VAL A 116 -6.24 -4.55 -15.75
C VAL A 116 -6.14 -5.89 -16.49
N ALA A 117 -5.07 -6.66 -16.25
CA ALA A 117 -4.90 -7.98 -16.86
C ALA A 117 -5.96 -9.00 -16.40
N LEU A 118 -6.42 -8.92 -15.14
CA LEU A 118 -7.50 -9.73 -14.58
C LEU A 118 -8.87 -9.35 -15.16
N VAL A 119 -9.16 -8.05 -15.32
CA VAL A 119 -10.41 -7.57 -15.95
C VAL A 119 -10.54 -8.09 -17.39
N HIS A 120 -9.44 -8.13 -18.14
CA HIS A 120 -9.41 -8.72 -19.48
C HIS A 120 -9.12 -10.23 -19.50
N TYR A 121 -9.11 -10.87 -18.33
CA TYR A 121 -8.87 -12.29 -18.12
C TYR A 121 -7.69 -12.87 -18.91
N ARG A 122 -6.51 -12.28 -18.76
CA ARG A 122 -5.27 -12.84 -19.33
C ARG A 122 -4.92 -14.14 -18.59
N ARG A 123 -4.57 -15.21 -19.34
CA ARG A 123 -4.33 -16.56 -18.80
C ARG A 123 -3.28 -16.63 -17.68
N TRP A 124 -2.28 -15.74 -17.70
CA TRP A 124 -1.23 -15.68 -16.69
C TRP A 124 -1.62 -14.87 -15.44
N ALA A 125 -2.63 -13.99 -15.56
CA ALA A 125 -2.98 -13.02 -14.53
C ALA A 125 -3.45 -13.67 -13.21
N PRO A 126 -4.27 -14.74 -13.19
CA PRO A 126 -4.64 -15.41 -11.93
C PRO A 126 -3.44 -15.90 -11.12
N THR A 127 -2.43 -16.48 -11.79
CA THR A 127 -1.22 -16.96 -11.11
C THR A 127 -0.38 -15.81 -10.59
N ALA A 128 -0.18 -14.77 -11.40
CA ALA A 128 0.57 -13.59 -10.97
C ALA A 128 -0.13 -12.82 -9.84
N ALA A 129 -1.47 -12.77 -9.84
CA ALA A 129 -2.27 -12.16 -8.77
C ALA A 129 -2.03 -12.85 -7.42
N VAL A 130 -2.00 -14.19 -7.39
CA VAL A 130 -1.66 -14.93 -6.15
C VAL A 130 -0.28 -14.52 -5.63
N LEU A 131 0.72 -14.43 -6.52
CA LEU A 131 2.08 -14.08 -6.11
C LEU A 131 2.18 -12.65 -5.60
N VAL A 132 1.55 -11.69 -6.28
CA VAL A 132 1.63 -10.28 -5.90
C VAL A 132 0.83 -9.98 -4.63
N PHE A 133 -0.40 -10.49 -4.49
CA PHE A 133 -1.17 -10.26 -3.27
C PHE A 133 -0.54 -10.96 -2.07
N ALA A 134 0.07 -12.14 -2.25
CA ALA A 134 0.82 -12.79 -1.18
C ALA A 134 2.09 -12.00 -0.81
N ALA A 135 2.80 -11.43 -1.79
CA ALA A 135 3.96 -10.59 -1.54
C ALA A 135 3.59 -9.32 -0.75
N LEU A 136 2.46 -8.68 -1.10
CA LEU A 136 1.91 -7.55 -0.33
C LEU A 136 1.56 -7.96 1.10
N ALA A 137 0.87 -9.08 1.30
CA ALA A 137 0.57 -9.61 2.63
C ALA A 137 1.84 -9.90 3.46
N ILE A 138 2.93 -10.34 2.83
CA ILE A 138 4.23 -10.55 3.49
C ILE A 138 4.84 -9.20 3.90
N ILE A 139 4.76 -8.17 3.05
CA ILE A 139 5.20 -6.82 3.41
C ILE A 139 4.44 -6.32 4.64
N ASP A 140 3.12 -6.50 4.68
CA ASP A 140 2.33 -6.09 5.84
C ASP A 140 2.76 -6.80 7.13
N VAL A 141 3.14 -8.09 7.05
CA VAL A 141 3.69 -8.83 8.21
C VAL A 141 5.05 -8.27 8.63
N VAL A 142 5.91 -7.94 7.66
CA VAL A 142 7.22 -7.34 7.92
C VAL A 142 7.07 -5.96 8.56
N ASP A 143 6.16 -5.13 8.06
CA ASP A 143 5.80 -3.83 8.64
C ASP A 143 5.25 -3.99 10.07
N PHE A 144 4.34 -4.96 10.28
CA PHE A 144 3.80 -5.25 11.60
C PHE A 144 4.92 -5.58 12.60
N ILE A 145 5.84 -6.48 12.23
CA ILE A 145 6.99 -6.85 13.06
C ILE A 145 7.86 -5.63 13.36
N ALA A 146 8.11 -4.76 12.38
CA ALA A 146 8.90 -3.56 12.61
C ALA A 146 8.22 -2.61 13.61
N VAL A 147 6.93 -2.32 13.41
CA VAL A 147 6.17 -1.36 14.22
C VAL A 147 5.95 -1.86 15.65
N VAL A 148 5.70 -3.15 15.89
CA VAL A 148 5.56 -3.63 17.28
C VAL A 148 6.84 -3.45 18.11
N ASN A 149 7.99 -3.34 17.45
CA ASN A 149 9.29 -3.11 18.09
C ASN A 149 9.66 -1.62 18.26
N THR A 150 8.77 -0.67 17.89
CA THR A 150 9.00 0.77 18.08
C THR A 150 8.35 1.31 19.37
N GLY A 151 8.47 2.61 19.66
CA GLY A 151 7.76 3.27 20.76
C GLY A 151 6.23 3.33 20.59
N PRO A 152 5.48 3.66 21.66
CA PRO A 152 4.01 3.59 21.69
C PRO A 152 3.32 4.56 20.73
N ILE A 153 3.92 5.73 20.46
CA ILE A 153 3.38 6.71 19.50
C ILE A 153 3.33 6.11 18.09
N LEU A 154 4.44 5.55 17.62
CA LEU A 154 4.51 4.90 16.31
C LEU A 154 3.55 3.70 16.22
N ARG A 155 3.46 2.88 17.27
CA ARG A 155 2.49 1.78 17.32
C ARG A 155 1.06 2.26 17.14
N SER A 156 0.68 3.35 17.80
CA SER A 156 -0.67 3.93 17.70
C SER A 156 -0.98 4.50 16.31
N MET A 157 0.05 4.95 15.59
CA MET A 157 -0.09 5.53 14.25
C MET A 157 -0.21 4.45 13.17
N TYR A 158 0.58 3.38 13.23
CA TYR A 158 0.71 2.44 12.11
C TYR A 158 -0.02 1.11 12.29
N LEU A 159 -0.15 0.56 13.51
CA LEU A 159 -0.60 -0.83 13.68
C LEU A 159 -1.98 -1.10 13.10
N TRP A 160 -2.91 -0.15 13.24
CA TRP A 160 -4.27 -0.33 12.75
C TRP A 160 -4.33 -0.39 11.23
N ASP A 161 -3.61 0.51 10.56
CA ASP A 161 -3.52 0.56 9.11
C ASP A 161 -2.85 -0.70 8.55
N ILE A 162 -1.73 -1.13 9.15
CA ILE A 162 -1.02 -2.35 8.75
C ILE A 162 -1.91 -3.58 8.88
N LEU A 163 -2.63 -3.72 10.00
CA LEU A 163 -3.55 -4.86 10.19
C LEU A 163 -4.67 -4.87 9.16
N LEU A 164 -5.24 -3.70 8.85
CA LEU A 164 -6.27 -3.58 7.83
C LEU A 164 -5.75 -4.03 6.46
N TRP A 165 -4.59 -3.52 6.03
CA TRP A 165 -3.98 -3.89 4.76
C TRP A 165 -3.59 -5.36 4.69
N PHE A 166 -3.05 -5.91 5.77
CA PHE A 166 -2.77 -7.34 5.88
C PHE A 166 -4.01 -8.19 5.58
N PHE A 167 -5.15 -7.90 6.23
CA PHE A 167 -6.37 -8.67 5.99
C PHE A 167 -6.94 -8.47 4.59
N ILE A 168 -6.85 -7.27 4.02
CA ILE A 168 -7.23 -6.99 2.64
C ILE A 168 -6.40 -7.85 1.68
N HIS A 169 -5.06 -7.79 1.77
CA HIS A 169 -4.17 -8.55 0.89
C HIS A 169 -4.31 -10.07 1.09
N LEU A 170 -4.54 -10.52 2.32
CA LEU A 170 -4.82 -11.92 2.62
C LEU A 170 -6.10 -12.40 1.93
N VAL A 171 -7.21 -11.66 2.06
CA VAL A 171 -8.49 -12.02 1.42
C VAL A 171 -8.36 -11.97 -0.11
N MET A 172 -7.66 -10.98 -0.66
CA MET A 172 -7.39 -10.92 -2.10
C MET A 172 -6.57 -12.13 -2.59
N THR A 173 -5.57 -12.54 -1.81
CA THR A 173 -4.77 -13.75 -2.10
C THR A 173 -5.64 -15.00 -2.09
N VAL A 174 -6.47 -15.18 -1.07
CA VAL A 174 -7.41 -16.30 -0.98
C VAL A 174 -8.39 -16.28 -2.15
N GLY A 175 -8.95 -15.11 -2.49
CA GLY A 175 -9.85 -14.94 -3.63
C GLY A 175 -9.19 -15.33 -4.96
N ALA A 176 -7.93 -14.94 -5.17
CA ALA A 176 -7.15 -15.34 -6.35
C ALA A 176 -6.88 -16.85 -6.41
N ILE A 177 -6.56 -17.48 -5.27
CA ILE A 177 -6.33 -18.93 -5.17
C ILE A 177 -7.60 -19.70 -5.49
N VAL A 178 -8.71 -19.37 -4.83
CA VAL A 178 -10.01 -20.03 -5.03
C VAL A 178 -10.50 -19.83 -6.46
N GLY A 179 -10.41 -18.59 -6.97
CA GLY A 179 -10.76 -18.26 -8.35
C GLY A 179 -9.97 -19.09 -9.36
N ARG A 180 -8.64 -19.19 -9.19
CA ARG A 180 -7.78 -20.01 -10.05
C ARG A 180 -8.11 -21.51 -9.97
N GLN A 181 -8.35 -22.05 -8.78
CA GLN A 181 -8.67 -23.47 -8.59
C GLN A 181 -9.99 -23.86 -9.26
N SER A 182 -11.02 -23.02 -9.17
CA SER A 182 -12.30 -23.24 -9.83
C SER A 182 -12.16 -23.44 -11.34
N GLN A 183 -11.26 -22.69 -11.98
CA GLN A 183 -11.01 -22.75 -13.42
C GLN A 183 -10.23 -24.00 -13.85
N ILE A 184 -9.27 -24.43 -13.03
CA ILE A 184 -8.55 -25.69 -13.25
C ILE A 184 -9.52 -26.88 -13.16
N GLN A 185 -10.50 -26.82 -12.24
CA GLN A 185 -11.52 -27.86 -12.12
C GLN A 185 -12.49 -27.85 -13.31
N SER A 186 -13.04 -26.69 -13.68
CA SER A 186 -13.96 -26.58 -14.83
C SER A 186 -13.30 -27.05 -16.13
N SER A 187 -12.06 -26.65 -16.39
CA SER A 187 -11.33 -27.09 -17.59
C SER A 187 -11.12 -28.60 -17.62
N ARG A 188 -10.75 -29.23 -16.49
CA ARG A 188 -10.60 -30.70 -16.40
C ARG A 188 -11.92 -31.45 -16.63
N GLN A 189 -13.05 -30.88 -16.19
CA GLN A 189 -14.36 -31.50 -16.38
C GLN A 189 -14.82 -31.46 -17.84
N SER A 190 -14.45 -30.42 -18.60
CA SER A 190 -14.76 -30.34 -20.05
C SER A 190 -13.99 -31.34 -20.92
N TYR A 191 -12.92 -31.96 -20.41
CA TYR A 191 -12.15 -32.98 -21.12
C TYR A 191 -12.56 -34.43 -20.77
N ARG A 192 -13.51 -34.62 -19.85
CA ARG A 192 -14.08 -35.92 -19.51
C ARG A 192 -15.43 -36.09 -20.19
#